data_AF-A0A7G2CM29-F1
#
_entry.id   AF-A0A7G2CM29-F1
#
_cell.length_a   1.000
_cell.length_b   1.000
_cell.length_c   1.000
_cell.angle_alpha   90.00
_cell.angle_beta   90.00
_cell.angle_gamma   90.00
#
_symmetry.space_group_name_H-M   'P 1'
#
loop_
_entity.id
_entity.type
_entity.pdbx_description
1 polymer ?
#
loop_
_entity_poly.entity_id
_entity_poly.type
_entity_poly.pdbx_seq_one_letter_code
_entity_poly.pdbx_strand_id
1 'polypeptide(L)'
;MIEEVLSSDFIAYVLSALSRHSLYAEVAVASTHFFSELADLQSPQGDFSLATLFCHVGTVLPSLLDTLRHHPHHLVIQENVFQFICMAARHRENIVPLFNHGAYPLIANALLDQLHKPLLFQTSCEAIGYFIAALDQFQRRSLILLLKKILVGRAELEVQLYCVALLCSLSAHFGEGKGSPAVGPYAAYSLYAQPTSVVEETPKEEVRQKTNSPRAVVLKESDTIDFERDDDSRRFVKEACVPQVLMNLMEYYTRAIHALEIDESEEKLVQSLCGVASKCLALMMS
;
A
#
# COMPACT_ATOMS: atom_id res chain seq x y z
N MET A 1 22.38 -16.58 -13.54
CA MET A 1 21.61 -15.34 -13.76
C MET A 1 21.29 -14.58 -12.48
N ILE A 2 20.37 -15.01 -11.59
CA ILE A 2 20.18 -14.38 -10.25
C ILE A 2 21.47 -14.44 -9.43
N GLU A 3 22.14 -15.59 -9.45
CA GLU A 3 23.44 -15.78 -8.81
C GLU A 3 24.55 -14.89 -9.41
N GLU A 4 24.47 -14.48 -10.68
CA GLU A 4 25.50 -13.65 -11.33
C GLU A 4 25.39 -12.16 -10.95
N VAL A 5 24.17 -11.67 -10.73
CA VAL A 5 23.94 -10.31 -10.24
C VAL A 5 24.25 -10.23 -8.73
N LEU A 6 23.88 -11.26 -7.97
CA LEU A 6 24.27 -11.39 -6.55
C LEU A 6 25.76 -11.70 -6.35
N SER A 7 26.43 -12.31 -7.33
CA SER A 7 27.88 -12.49 -7.34
C SER A 7 28.63 -11.24 -7.75
N SER A 8 27.95 -10.11 -7.98
CA SER A 8 28.61 -8.83 -7.80
C SER A 8 29.05 -8.78 -6.34
N ASP A 9 30.34 -8.99 -6.12
CA ASP A 9 31.00 -8.98 -4.81
C ASP A 9 30.44 -7.88 -3.90
N PHE A 10 30.13 -6.72 -4.50
CA PHE A 10 29.58 -5.56 -3.82
C PHE A 10 28.21 -5.78 -3.16
N ILE A 11 27.24 -6.44 -3.82
CA ILE A 11 25.90 -6.68 -3.22
C ILE A 11 26.03 -7.64 -2.03
N ALA A 12 26.84 -8.69 -2.18
CA ALA A 12 27.13 -9.62 -1.11
C ALA A 12 27.86 -8.93 0.07
N TYR A 13 28.79 -8.01 -0.20
CA TYR A 13 29.47 -7.22 0.83
C TYR A 13 28.49 -6.30 1.58
N VAL A 14 27.64 -5.56 0.87
CA VAL A 14 26.66 -4.64 1.51
C VAL A 14 25.66 -5.43 2.34
N LEU A 15 25.19 -6.58 1.85
CA LEU A 15 24.29 -7.47 2.60
C LEU A 15 24.96 -8.09 3.83
N SER A 16 26.22 -8.52 3.70
CA SER A 16 27.02 -9.04 4.82
C SER A 16 27.24 -7.96 5.88
N ALA A 17 27.53 -6.72 5.46
CA ALA A 17 27.64 -5.59 6.37
C ALA A 17 26.31 -5.30 7.08
N LEU A 18 25.19 -5.25 6.33
CA LEU A 18 23.87 -5.03 6.90
C LEU A 18 23.50 -6.12 7.90
N SER A 19 23.69 -7.40 7.56
CA SER A 19 23.33 -8.51 8.45
C SER A 19 24.15 -8.56 9.75
N ARG A 20 25.43 -8.18 9.70
CA ARG A 20 26.33 -8.21 10.88
C ARG A 20 26.29 -6.94 11.72
N HIS A 21 25.95 -5.81 11.10
CA HIS A 21 26.09 -4.49 11.68
C HIS A 21 24.81 -3.65 11.58
N SER A 22 23.64 -4.28 11.38
CA SER A 22 22.33 -3.61 11.30
C SER A 22 22.00 -2.76 12.53
N LEU A 23 22.58 -3.06 13.70
CA LEU A 23 22.39 -2.26 14.92
C LEU A 23 23.12 -0.91 14.87
N TYR A 24 24.12 -0.75 13.99
CA TYR A 24 24.82 0.52 13.80
C TYR A 24 24.09 1.35 12.75
N ALA A 25 23.50 2.47 13.17
CA ALA A 25 22.66 3.33 12.32
C ALA A 25 23.38 3.78 11.05
N GLU A 26 24.68 4.09 11.10
CA GLU A 26 25.48 4.49 9.94
C GLU A 26 25.53 3.41 8.86
N VAL A 27 25.73 2.15 9.27
CA VAL A 27 25.74 1.01 8.36
C VAL A 27 24.33 0.76 7.81
N ALA A 28 23.33 0.79 8.70
CA ALA A 28 21.93 0.62 8.31
C ALA A 28 21.48 1.67 7.29
N VAL A 29 21.83 2.95 7.49
CA VAL A 29 21.51 4.04 6.56
C VAL A 29 22.18 3.80 5.20
N ALA A 30 23.49 3.53 5.18
CA ALA A 30 24.21 3.34 3.92
C ALA A 30 23.69 2.12 3.15
N SER A 31 23.45 1.00 3.83
CA SER A 31 22.94 -0.23 3.20
C SER A 31 21.50 -0.09 2.73
N THR A 32 20.61 0.52 3.51
CA THR A 32 19.21 0.71 3.09
C THR A 32 19.10 1.67 1.92
N HIS A 33 19.89 2.75 1.92
CA HIS A 33 19.99 3.69 0.79
C HIS A 33 20.48 2.98 -0.48
N PHE A 34 21.51 2.12 -0.36
CA PHE A 34 22.01 1.36 -1.49
C PHE A 34 20.93 0.49 -2.14
N PHE A 35 20.16 -0.26 -1.34
CA PHE A 35 19.11 -1.13 -1.88
C PHE A 35 17.90 -0.34 -2.42
N SER A 36 17.54 0.81 -1.83
CA SER A 36 16.43 1.64 -2.31
C SER A 36 16.75 2.30 -3.66
N GLU A 37 17.97 2.82 -3.82
CA GLU A 37 18.41 3.43 -5.09
C GLU A 37 18.48 2.42 -6.24
N LEU A 38 18.94 1.19 -5.95
CA LEU A 38 19.02 0.16 -6.97
C LEU A 38 17.66 -0.44 -7.34
N ALA A 39 16.64 -0.29 -6.49
CA ALA A 39 15.35 -0.93 -6.70
C ALA A 39 14.65 -0.54 -8.01
N ASP A 40 14.89 0.66 -8.56
CA ASP A 40 14.26 1.09 -9.83
C ASP A 40 15.03 0.62 -11.06
N LEU A 41 16.25 0.13 -10.88
CA LEU A 41 17.08 -0.23 -12.00
C LEU A 41 16.60 -1.54 -12.61
N GLN A 42 16.62 -1.58 -13.93
CA GLN A 42 16.44 -2.81 -14.69
C GLN A 42 17.73 -3.63 -14.62
N SER A 43 17.60 -4.95 -14.76
CA SER A 43 18.74 -5.81 -14.98
C SER A 43 19.53 -5.34 -16.23
N PRO A 44 20.84 -5.64 -16.35
CA PRO A 44 21.62 -5.23 -17.51
C PRO A 44 21.04 -5.69 -18.86
N GLN A 45 20.23 -6.75 -18.83
CA GLN A 45 19.54 -7.34 -19.99
C GLN A 45 18.12 -6.79 -20.19
N GLY A 46 17.57 -6.05 -19.21
CA GLY A 46 16.22 -5.50 -19.24
C GLY A 46 15.11 -6.50 -18.91
N ASP A 47 15.47 -7.68 -18.42
CA ASP A 47 14.54 -8.80 -18.23
C ASP A 47 13.70 -8.68 -16.94
N PHE A 48 14.20 -7.96 -15.92
CA PHE A 48 13.53 -7.80 -14.63
C PHE A 48 14.04 -6.57 -13.89
N SER A 49 13.22 -6.02 -12.99
CA SER A 49 13.65 -5.00 -12.02
C SER A 49 14.54 -5.62 -10.95
N LEU A 50 15.59 -4.90 -10.52
CA LEU A 50 16.40 -5.30 -9.38
C LEU A 50 15.58 -5.40 -8.09
N ALA A 51 14.47 -4.65 -7.94
CA ALA A 51 13.56 -4.85 -6.82
C ALA A 51 12.96 -6.27 -6.79
N THR A 52 12.61 -6.82 -7.96
CA THR A 52 12.13 -8.21 -8.09
C THR A 52 13.22 -9.19 -7.70
N LEU A 53 14.45 -8.98 -8.15
CA LEU A 53 15.60 -9.76 -7.70
C LEU A 53 15.71 -9.74 -6.17
N PHE A 54 15.75 -8.56 -5.56
CA PHE A 54 15.93 -8.40 -4.12
C PHE A 54 14.78 -8.97 -3.28
N CYS A 55 13.55 -9.00 -3.81
CA CYS A 55 12.41 -9.61 -3.13
C CYS A 55 12.45 -11.15 -3.13
N HIS A 56 12.97 -11.74 -4.21
CA HIS A 56 13.02 -13.20 -4.35
C HIS A 56 14.32 -13.81 -3.82
N VAL A 57 15.34 -12.99 -3.60
CA VAL A 57 16.57 -13.42 -2.91
C VAL A 57 16.33 -13.40 -1.41
N GLY A 58 16.31 -14.60 -0.82
CA GLY A 58 15.79 -14.85 0.53
C GLY A 58 16.48 -14.15 1.70
N THR A 59 17.46 -13.28 1.46
CA THR A 59 18.24 -12.59 2.50
C THR A 59 18.09 -11.07 2.48
N VAL A 60 17.88 -10.44 1.31
CA VAL A 60 17.87 -8.97 1.19
C VAL A 60 16.64 -8.37 1.84
N LEU A 61 15.45 -8.78 1.39
CA LEU A 61 14.17 -8.29 1.94
C LEU A 61 14.07 -8.53 3.46
N PRO A 62 14.35 -9.73 4.02
CA PRO A 62 14.37 -9.91 5.48
C PRO A 62 15.34 -8.97 6.20
N SER A 63 16.56 -8.79 5.66
CA SER A 63 17.56 -7.91 6.29
C SER A 63 17.12 -6.45 6.32
N LEU A 64 16.45 -5.96 5.26
CA LEU A 64 15.89 -4.60 5.21
C LEU A 64 14.77 -4.42 6.25
N LEU A 65 13.84 -5.39 6.33
CA LEU A 65 12.75 -5.32 7.30
C LEU A 65 13.23 -5.47 8.75
N ASP A 66 14.22 -6.32 9.01
CA ASP A 66 14.85 -6.45 10.33
C ASP A 66 15.59 -5.16 10.71
N THR A 67 16.28 -4.52 9.76
CA THR A 67 16.92 -3.22 10.00
C THR A 67 15.89 -2.16 10.41
N LEU A 68 14.74 -2.12 9.73
CA LEU A 68 13.65 -1.24 10.11
C LEU A 68 13.09 -1.55 11.51
N ARG A 69 12.98 -2.83 11.88
CA ARG A 69 12.53 -3.25 13.23
C ARG A 69 13.53 -2.85 14.31
N HIS A 70 14.83 -2.87 14.04
CA HIS A 70 15.87 -2.42 14.96
C HIS A 70 15.90 -0.89 15.11
N HIS A 71 15.49 -0.15 14.07
CA HIS A 71 15.51 1.32 14.03
C HIS A 71 14.13 1.93 13.71
N PRO A 72 13.09 1.64 14.51
CA PRO A 72 11.71 1.96 14.16
C PRO A 72 11.42 3.46 14.08
N HIS A 73 12.27 4.31 14.65
CA HIS A 73 12.11 5.77 14.66
C HIS A 73 13.17 6.51 13.82
N HIS A 74 14.10 5.79 13.19
CA HIS A 74 15.15 6.43 12.40
C HIS A 74 14.63 6.81 11.02
N LEU A 75 14.35 8.10 10.82
CA LEU A 75 13.66 8.62 9.64
C LEU A 75 14.28 8.16 8.31
N VAL A 76 15.59 8.32 8.14
CA VAL A 76 16.27 7.97 6.88
C VAL A 76 16.15 6.47 6.57
N ILE A 77 16.18 5.62 7.60
CA ILE A 77 16.02 4.16 7.42
C ILE A 77 14.58 3.85 7.03
N GLN A 78 13.59 4.50 7.65
CA GLN A 78 12.19 4.36 7.27
C GLN A 78 11.97 4.77 5.81
N GLU A 79 12.48 5.93 5.40
CA GLU A 79 12.38 6.45 4.04
C GLU A 79 12.95 5.48 3.02
N ASN A 80 14.20 5.05 3.20
CA ASN A 80 14.86 4.12 2.28
C ASN A 80 14.12 2.77 2.20
N VAL A 81 13.74 2.18 3.34
CA VAL A 81 13.07 0.87 3.36
C VAL A 81 11.66 0.97 2.78
N PHE A 82 10.92 2.04 3.05
CA PHE A 82 9.56 2.22 2.52
C PHE A 82 9.57 2.53 1.03
N GLN A 83 10.53 3.32 0.56
CA GLN A 83 10.80 3.52 -0.86
C GLN A 83 11.07 2.17 -1.54
N PHE A 84 11.99 1.36 -1.00
CA PHE A 84 12.25 0.02 -1.51
C PHE A 84 10.98 -0.84 -1.61
N ILE A 85 10.18 -0.90 -0.54
CA ILE A 85 8.93 -1.69 -0.51
C ILE A 85 7.95 -1.17 -1.57
N CYS A 86 7.76 0.15 -1.66
CA CYS A 86 6.85 0.77 -2.61
C CYS A 86 7.26 0.44 -4.06
N MET A 87 8.55 0.56 -4.36
CA MET A 87 9.09 0.24 -5.68
C MET A 87 8.96 -1.23 -6.02
N ALA A 88 9.26 -2.11 -5.06
CA ALA A 88 9.08 -3.54 -5.23
C ALA A 88 7.60 -3.92 -5.45
N ALA A 89 6.67 -3.31 -4.72
CA ALA A 89 5.24 -3.60 -4.77
C ALA A 89 4.56 -3.19 -6.08
N ARG A 90 5.19 -2.35 -6.92
CA ARG A 90 4.74 -2.06 -8.30
C ARG A 90 4.68 -3.33 -9.17
N HIS A 91 5.50 -4.32 -8.85
CA HIS A 91 5.57 -5.58 -9.56
C HIS A 91 4.70 -6.61 -8.85
N ARG A 92 3.68 -7.15 -9.54
CA ARG A 92 2.68 -8.05 -8.95
C ARG A 92 3.31 -9.30 -8.34
N GLU A 93 4.37 -9.81 -8.95
CA GLU A 93 5.11 -10.98 -8.49
C GLU A 93 5.75 -10.78 -7.09
N ASN A 94 6.04 -9.54 -6.71
CA ASN A 94 6.68 -9.21 -5.43
C ASN A 94 5.69 -9.06 -4.28
N ILE A 95 4.39 -8.90 -4.56
CA ILE A 95 3.36 -8.66 -3.53
C ILE A 95 3.34 -9.79 -2.49
N VAL A 96 3.34 -11.04 -2.94
CA VAL A 96 3.29 -12.20 -2.04
C VAL A 96 4.57 -12.31 -1.18
N PRO A 97 5.80 -12.24 -1.73
CA PRO A 97 7.02 -12.16 -0.94
C PRO A 97 7.01 -11.03 0.10
N LEU A 98 6.71 -9.80 -0.32
CA LEU A 98 6.67 -8.62 0.57
C LEU A 98 5.68 -8.82 1.71
N PHE A 99 4.50 -9.34 1.39
CA PHE A 99 3.44 -9.59 2.36
C PHE A 99 3.84 -10.68 3.37
N ASN A 100 4.39 -11.81 2.89
CA ASN A 100 4.83 -12.93 3.72
C ASN A 100 5.96 -12.56 4.68
N HIS A 101 6.85 -11.64 4.28
CA HIS A 101 7.92 -11.13 5.14
C HIS A 101 7.46 -10.03 6.13
N GLY A 102 6.18 -9.65 6.08
CA GLY A 102 5.58 -8.70 7.01
C GLY A 102 5.82 -7.23 6.67
N ALA A 103 5.97 -6.89 5.38
CA ALA A 103 6.11 -5.49 4.96
C ALA A 103 4.84 -4.67 5.25
N TYR A 104 3.66 -5.23 4.94
CA TYR A 104 2.36 -4.56 5.18
C TYR A 104 2.16 -4.08 6.63
N PRO A 105 2.27 -4.93 7.67
CA PRO A 105 2.05 -4.48 9.04
C PRO A 105 3.06 -3.42 9.50
N LEU A 106 4.30 -3.45 8.99
CA LEU A 106 5.30 -2.43 9.31
C LEU A 106 4.88 -1.05 8.76
N ILE A 107 4.41 -0.99 7.51
CA ILE A 107 3.95 0.26 6.89
C ILE A 107 2.65 0.74 7.55
N ALA A 108 1.68 -0.16 7.74
CA ALA A 108 0.40 0.19 8.33
C ALA A 108 0.54 0.75 9.75
N ASN A 109 1.41 0.17 10.58
CA ASN A 109 1.65 0.65 11.94
C ASN A 109 2.35 2.02 11.99
N ALA A 110 3.14 2.35 10.97
CA ALA A 110 3.88 3.62 10.92
C ALA A 110 3.04 4.80 10.42
N LEU A 111 1.88 4.57 9.78
CA LEU A 111 1.09 5.62 9.14
C LEU A 111 0.74 6.81 10.07
N LEU A 112 0.37 6.54 11.32
CA LEU A 112 0.00 7.60 12.27
C LEU A 112 1.21 8.46 12.67
N ASP A 113 2.39 7.85 12.78
CA ASP A 113 3.63 8.53 13.18
C ASP A 113 4.21 9.38 12.03
N GLN A 114 3.69 9.19 10.82
CA GLN A 114 4.17 9.81 9.58
C GLN A 114 3.32 10.99 9.10
N LEU A 115 2.24 11.33 9.81
CA LEU A 115 1.33 12.41 9.41
C LEU A 115 2.01 13.79 9.27
N HIS A 116 3.17 13.99 9.90
CA HIS A 116 3.97 15.21 9.79
C HIS A 116 5.09 15.13 8.73
N LYS A 117 5.15 14.05 7.96
CA LYS A 117 6.19 13.74 6.98
C LYS A 117 5.51 13.40 5.64
N PRO A 118 5.10 14.41 4.85
CA PRO A 118 4.22 14.22 3.70
C PRO A 118 4.71 13.17 2.70
N LEU A 119 6.00 13.22 2.32
CA LEU A 119 6.58 12.29 1.37
C LEU A 119 6.58 10.84 1.87
N LEU A 120 6.91 10.63 3.14
CA LEU A 120 6.92 9.31 3.76
C LEU A 120 5.49 8.76 3.94
N PHE A 121 4.54 9.63 4.29
CA PHE A 121 3.13 9.27 4.37
C PHE A 121 2.57 8.88 3.00
N GLN A 122 2.87 9.65 1.96
CA GLN A 122 2.50 9.35 0.58
C GLN A 122 3.07 8.00 0.12
N THR A 123 4.37 7.78 0.33
CA THR A 123 5.06 6.52 -0.03
C THR A 123 4.42 5.32 0.68
N SER A 124 4.05 5.48 1.95
CA SER A 124 3.37 4.45 2.73
C SER A 124 1.97 4.16 2.23
N CYS A 125 1.19 5.20 1.91
CA CYS A 125 -0.13 5.06 1.32
C CYS A 125 -0.06 4.34 -0.03
N GLU A 126 0.93 4.65 -0.85
CA GLU A 126 1.13 4.01 -2.15
C GLU A 126 1.47 2.53 -2.00
N ALA A 127 2.44 2.21 -1.15
CA ALA A 127 2.79 0.83 -0.85
C ALA A 127 1.59 0.03 -0.32
N ILE A 128 0.79 0.62 0.59
CA ILE A 128 -0.45 -0.01 1.07
C ILE A 128 -1.44 -0.23 -0.06
N GLY A 129 -1.57 0.73 -0.98
CA GLY A 129 -2.43 0.62 -2.16
C GLY A 129 -2.15 -0.65 -2.96
N TYR A 130 -0.88 -1.00 -3.15
CA TYR A 130 -0.47 -2.23 -3.83
C TYR A 130 -0.82 -3.51 -3.06
N PHE A 131 -0.86 -3.46 -1.72
CA PHE A 131 -1.21 -4.62 -0.91
C PHE A 131 -2.71 -4.91 -0.83
N ILE A 132 -3.60 -3.97 -1.18
CA ILE A 132 -5.06 -4.09 -0.93
C ILE A 132 -5.63 -5.41 -1.47
N ALA A 133 -5.25 -5.82 -2.68
CA ALA A 133 -5.73 -7.05 -3.30
C ALA A 133 -5.33 -8.31 -2.51
N ALA A 134 -4.21 -8.27 -1.78
CA ALA A 134 -3.70 -9.36 -0.95
C ALA A 134 -4.24 -9.33 0.49
N LEU A 135 -4.89 -8.24 0.92
CA LEU A 135 -5.42 -8.13 2.28
C LEU A 135 -6.62 -9.05 2.48
N ASP A 136 -6.64 -9.75 3.61
CA ASP A 136 -7.82 -10.45 4.08
C ASP A 136 -8.89 -9.48 4.62
N GLN A 137 -10.06 -10.02 4.97
CA GLN A 137 -11.19 -9.21 5.44
C GLN A 137 -10.89 -8.44 6.74
N PHE A 138 -10.14 -9.04 7.67
CA PHE A 138 -9.79 -8.40 8.95
C PHE A 138 -8.77 -7.28 8.75
N GLN A 139 -7.80 -7.48 7.86
CA GLN A 139 -6.80 -6.47 7.51
C GLN A 139 -7.44 -5.30 6.77
N ARG A 140 -8.37 -5.54 5.84
CA ARG A 140 -9.15 -4.48 5.18
C ARG A 140 -9.94 -3.66 6.19
N ARG A 141 -10.62 -4.31 7.13
CA ARG A 141 -11.37 -3.64 8.21
C ARG A 141 -10.45 -2.81 9.10
N SER A 142 -9.31 -3.37 9.48
CA SER A 142 -8.30 -2.67 10.29
C SER A 142 -7.76 -1.43 9.58
N LEU A 143 -7.49 -1.53 8.27
CA LEU A 143 -7.07 -0.39 7.45
C LEU A 143 -8.18 0.68 7.36
N ILE A 144 -9.44 0.30 7.15
CA ILE A 144 -10.55 1.25 7.13
C ILE A 144 -10.66 2.03 8.45
N LEU A 145 -10.54 1.34 9.59
CA LEU A 145 -10.56 1.96 10.91
C LEU A 145 -9.38 2.91 11.11
N LEU A 146 -8.19 2.53 10.64
CA LEU A 146 -6.99 3.36 10.67
C LEU A 146 -7.17 4.64 9.83
N LEU A 147 -7.67 4.50 8.60
CA LEU A 147 -7.93 5.63 7.71
C LEU A 147 -9.00 6.56 8.29
N LYS A 148 -10.06 6.01 8.88
CA LYS A 148 -11.06 6.81 9.61
C LYS A 148 -10.41 7.60 10.75
N LYS A 149 -9.56 6.96 11.56
CA LYS A 149 -8.85 7.63 12.65
C LYS A 149 -7.98 8.79 12.15
N ILE A 150 -7.29 8.61 11.02
CA ILE A 150 -6.50 9.66 10.38
C ILE A 150 -7.41 10.81 9.93
N LEU A 151 -8.48 10.51 9.19
CA LEU A 151 -9.43 11.52 8.69
C LEU A 151 -10.10 12.32 9.82
N VAL A 152 -10.39 11.71 10.96
CA VAL A 152 -10.95 12.41 12.13
C VAL A 152 -9.90 13.32 12.79
N GLY A 153 -8.64 12.89 12.84
CA GLY A 153 -7.58 13.62 13.52
C GLY A 153 -6.91 14.70 12.66
N ARG A 154 -7.05 14.64 11.33
CA ARG A 154 -6.27 15.44 10.38
C ARG A 154 -7.12 15.99 9.24
N ALA A 155 -7.07 17.30 9.07
CA ALA A 155 -7.79 18.04 8.06
C ALA A 155 -6.88 18.53 6.92
N GLU A 156 -5.58 18.21 6.91
CA GLU A 156 -4.71 18.58 5.79
C GLU A 156 -5.18 17.93 4.47
N LEU A 157 -5.30 18.72 3.39
CA LEU A 157 -5.87 18.25 2.12
C LEU A 157 -5.09 17.07 1.50
N GLU A 158 -3.75 17.12 1.56
CA GLU A 158 -2.90 16.05 1.05
C GLU A 158 -3.15 14.72 1.80
N VAL A 159 -3.24 14.77 3.13
CA VAL A 159 -3.54 13.60 3.97
C VAL A 159 -4.90 13.03 3.60
N GLN A 160 -5.91 13.89 3.46
CA GLN A 160 -7.24 13.46 3.05
C GLN A 160 -7.21 12.82 1.66
N LEU A 161 -6.49 13.39 0.69
CA LEU A 161 -6.41 12.86 -0.68
C LEU A 161 -5.93 11.41 -0.69
N TYR A 162 -4.83 11.10 0.00
CA TYR A 162 -4.31 9.72 0.07
C TYR A 162 -5.24 8.79 0.84
N CYS A 163 -5.85 9.24 1.94
CA CYS A 163 -6.82 8.44 2.66
C CYS A 163 -8.04 8.10 1.79
N VAL A 164 -8.58 9.07 1.05
CA VAL A 164 -9.72 8.84 0.15
C VAL A 164 -9.29 7.94 -1.00
N ALA A 165 -8.10 8.11 -1.58
CA ALA A 165 -7.60 7.24 -2.64
C ALA A 165 -7.50 5.78 -2.17
N LEU A 166 -7.01 5.52 -0.96
CA LEU A 166 -7.00 4.19 -0.35
C LEU A 166 -8.41 3.63 -0.10
N LEU A 167 -9.33 4.46 0.41
CA LEU A 167 -10.74 4.06 0.60
C LEU A 167 -11.43 3.71 -0.73
N CYS A 168 -11.14 4.45 -1.80
CA CYS A 168 -11.65 4.13 -3.14
C CYS A 168 -11.10 2.80 -3.64
N SER A 169 -9.79 2.56 -3.48
CA SER A 169 -9.17 1.29 -3.87
C SER A 169 -9.75 0.11 -3.07
N LEU A 170 -9.93 0.27 -1.75
CA LEU A 170 -10.64 -0.72 -0.92
C LEU A 170 -12.06 -0.97 -1.41
N SER A 171 -12.78 0.10 -1.78
CA SER A 171 -14.16 0.03 -2.24
C SER A 171 -14.32 -0.69 -3.57
N ALA A 172 -13.37 -0.52 -4.50
CA ALA A 172 -13.33 -1.26 -5.75
C ALA A 172 -13.20 -2.78 -5.52
N HIS A 173 -12.49 -3.19 -4.47
CA HIS A 173 -12.34 -4.60 -4.10
C HIS A 173 -13.56 -5.20 -3.37
N PHE A 174 -14.55 -4.40 -2.95
CA PHE A 174 -15.83 -4.91 -2.45
C PHE A 174 -16.84 -5.23 -3.57
N GLY A 175 -16.65 -4.69 -4.78
CA GLY A 175 -17.68 -4.67 -5.83
C GLY A 175 -17.60 -5.76 -6.89
N GLU A 176 -16.47 -6.43 -7.09
CA GLU A 176 -16.31 -7.37 -8.21
C GLU A 176 -15.63 -8.68 -7.78
N GLY A 177 -16.43 -9.74 -7.77
CA GLY A 177 -15.89 -11.09 -7.87
C GLY A 177 -15.11 -11.22 -9.18
N LYS A 178 -13.82 -11.55 -9.04
CA LYS A 178 -12.82 -11.81 -10.11
C LYS A 178 -12.24 -10.56 -10.78
N GLY A 179 -10.99 -10.25 -10.39
CA GLY A 179 -9.95 -9.93 -11.36
C GLY A 179 -9.87 -8.51 -11.90
N SER A 180 -10.42 -7.50 -11.22
CA SER A 180 -10.10 -6.12 -11.59
C SER A 180 -8.62 -5.82 -11.25
N PRO A 181 -7.84 -5.25 -12.19
CA PRO A 181 -6.39 -5.19 -12.07
C PRO A 181 -5.96 -4.33 -10.88
N ALA A 182 -4.80 -4.68 -10.30
CA ALA A 182 -4.11 -3.96 -9.21
C ALA A 182 -3.81 -2.46 -9.48
N VAL A 183 -4.26 -1.92 -10.60
CA VAL A 183 -4.15 -0.52 -11.00
C VAL A 183 -5.49 0.15 -10.68
N GLY A 184 -5.81 0.25 -9.39
CA GLY A 184 -6.99 0.98 -8.92
C GLY A 184 -6.89 2.49 -9.20
N PRO A 185 -7.89 3.29 -8.77
CA PRO A 185 -7.90 4.75 -8.90
C PRO A 185 -6.68 5.47 -8.29
N TYR A 186 -5.82 4.74 -7.56
CA TYR A 186 -4.57 5.21 -6.98
C TYR A 186 -3.45 5.47 -8.02
N ALA A 187 -3.51 4.86 -9.21
CA ALA A 187 -2.46 5.02 -10.22
C ALA A 187 -2.26 6.48 -10.69
N ALA A 188 -3.28 7.32 -10.54
CA ALA A 188 -3.19 8.76 -10.83
C ALA A 188 -2.32 9.54 -9.83
N TYR A 189 -1.98 8.95 -8.68
CA TYR A 189 -1.26 9.59 -7.57
C TYR A 189 0.06 8.88 -7.22
N SER A 190 0.49 7.97 -8.10
CA SER A 190 1.74 7.23 -7.95
C SER A 190 2.94 8.16 -7.99
N LEU A 191 3.84 8.02 -7.02
CA LEU A 191 5.14 8.70 -6.97
C LEU A 191 6.09 8.21 -8.07
N TYR A 192 5.98 6.93 -8.42
CA TYR A 192 6.89 6.28 -9.35
C TYR A 192 6.21 5.97 -10.68
N ALA A 193 7.00 5.93 -11.77
CA ALA A 193 6.50 5.55 -13.10
C ALA A 193 5.91 4.14 -13.05
N GLN A 194 4.73 3.86 -13.61
CA GLN A 194 4.22 2.49 -13.58
C GLN A 194 4.97 1.59 -14.59
N PRO A 195 5.20 0.29 -14.29
CA PRO A 195 5.79 -0.62 -15.25
C PRO A 195 4.96 -0.64 -16.54
N THR A 196 5.61 -0.51 -17.70
CA THR A 196 4.94 -0.65 -19.00
C THR A 196 4.38 -2.06 -19.09
N SER A 197 3.06 -2.21 -19.08
CA SER A 197 2.39 -3.51 -19.05
C SER A 197 2.84 -4.36 -20.24
N VAL A 198 3.56 -5.45 -19.98
CA VAL A 198 3.68 -6.55 -20.94
C VAL A 198 2.28 -7.16 -21.02
N VAL A 199 1.72 -7.18 -22.22
CA VAL A 199 0.39 -7.69 -22.55
C VAL A 199 0.21 -9.08 -21.93
N GLU A 200 -0.70 -9.23 -20.96
CA GLU A 200 -1.13 -10.54 -20.46
C GLU A 200 -1.88 -11.25 -21.60
N GLU A 201 -1.23 -12.23 -22.24
CA GLU A 201 -1.92 -13.20 -23.09
C GLU A 201 -2.88 -14.02 -22.22
N THR A 202 -4.18 -13.91 -22.50
CA THR A 202 -5.22 -14.72 -21.89
C THR A 202 -5.01 -16.21 -22.16
N PRO A 203 -4.95 -17.10 -21.15
CA PRO A 203 -5.11 -18.53 -21.38
C PRO A 203 -6.59 -18.86 -21.53
N LYS A 204 -6.93 -19.53 -22.64
CA LYS A 204 -8.27 -20.06 -22.94
C LYS A 204 -8.68 -21.15 -21.95
N GLU A 205 -9.99 -21.27 -21.74
CA GLU A 205 -10.72 -22.26 -20.92
C GLU A 205 -10.26 -23.72 -21.10
N GLU A 206 -10.33 -24.55 -20.04
CA GLU A 206 -11.46 -25.46 -19.80
C GLU A 206 -11.23 -26.47 -18.64
N VAL A 207 -12.37 -27.01 -18.18
CA VAL A 207 -12.64 -28.32 -17.53
C VAL A 207 -12.91 -28.35 -16.01
N ARG A 208 -14.22 -28.47 -15.72
CA ARG A 208 -14.85 -28.87 -14.46
C ARG A 208 -14.39 -30.26 -13.98
N GLN A 209 -14.19 -30.41 -12.67
CA GLN A 209 -14.49 -31.67 -11.98
C GLN A 209 -15.24 -31.40 -10.65
N LYS A 210 -16.38 -32.09 -10.50
CA LYS A 210 -17.15 -32.21 -9.25
C LYS A 210 -16.53 -33.34 -8.41
N THR A 211 -16.40 -33.12 -7.10
CA THR A 211 -16.24 -34.20 -6.12
C THR A 211 -17.13 -33.96 -4.90
N ASN A 212 -17.72 -35.04 -4.38
CA ASN A 212 -18.75 -35.08 -3.35
C ASN A 212 -18.18 -35.05 -1.91
N SER A 213 -18.96 -34.42 -1.02
CA SER A 213 -18.98 -34.24 0.46
C SER A 213 -18.15 -35.14 1.41
N PRO A 214 -17.99 -34.73 2.70
CA PRO A 214 -18.98 -35.18 3.70
C PRO A 214 -19.44 -34.10 4.71
N ARG A 215 -20.64 -34.34 5.26
CA ARG A 215 -21.37 -33.54 6.28
C ARG A 215 -20.49 -33.11 7.46
N ALA A 216 -20.40 -31.80 7.68
CA ALA A 216 -20.01 -31.22 8.96
C ALA A 216 -21.25 -30.72 9.72
N VAL A 217 -21.21 -30.91 11.03
CA VAL A 217 -22.29 -30.72 12.01
C VAL A 217 -22.80 -29.28 12.01
N VAL A 218 -24.12 -29.12 11.89
CA VAL A 218 -24.82 -27.83 12.08
C VAL A 218 -24.83 -27.53 13.58
N LEU A 219 -23.96 -26.64 14.02
CA LEU A 219 -24.10 -25.98 15.32
C LEU A 219 -25.22 -24.95 15.20
N LYS A 220 -26.23 -25.05 16.07
CA LYS A 220 -27.32 -24.07 16.13
C LYS A 220 -26.77 -22.72 16.57
N GLU A 221 -27.01 -21.70 15.77
CA GLU A 221 -26.76 -20.29 16.09
C GLU A 221 -27.49 -19.92 17.39
N SER A 222 -26.72 -19.45 18.37
CA SER A 222 -27.23 -18.62 19.45
C SER A 222 -26.80 -17.20 19.16
N ASP A 223 -27.76 -16.27 19.03
CA ASP A 223 -27.71 -14.81 19.17
C ASP A 223 -26.32 -14.14 19.22
N THR A 224 -25.46 -14.43 18.25
CA THR A 224 -24.25 -13.69 17.94
C THR A 224 -24.50 -13.03 16.62
N ILE A 225 -24.61 -11.70 16.65
CA ILE A 225 -24.59 -10.77 15.51
C ILE A 225 -24.07 -11.46 14.25
N ASP A 226 -24.92 -11.64 13.24
CA ASP A 226 -24.56 -12.23 11.96
C ASP A 226 -23.43 -11.41 11.32
N PHE A 227 -22.19 -11.90 11.44
CA PHE A 227 -20.96 -11.27 10.95
C PHE A 227 -20.57 -11.76 9.55
N GLU A 228 -21.54 -11.95 8.66
CA GLU A 228 -21.28 -12.30 7.27
C GLU A 228 -21.42 -11.08 6.35
N ARG A 229 -20.41 -10.90 5.48
CA ARG A 229 -20.36 -10.11 4.23
C ARG A 229 -19.59 -8.78 4.27
N ASP A 230 -18.82 -8.56 3.20
CA ASP A 230 -18.15 -7.30 2.85
C ASP A 230 -19.11 -6.08 2.84
N ASP A 231 -20.42 -6.33 2.82
CA ASP A 231 -21.49 -5.35 2.97
C ASP A 231 -21.33 -4.48 4.21
N ASP A 232 -20.88 -5.03 5.35
CA ASP A 232 -20.67 -4.25 6.58
C ASP A 232 -19.49 -3.29 6.45
N SER A 233 -18.39 -3.74 5.84
CA SER A 233 -17.21 -2.90 5.60
C SER A 233 -17.58 -1.77 4.63
N ARG A 234 -18.31 -2.10 3.56
CA ARG A 234 -18.81 -1.15 2.57
C ARG A 234 -19.75 -0.11 3.20
N ARG A 235 -20.69 -0.59 4.01
CA ARG A 235 -21.62 0.25 4.77
C ARG A 235 -20.88 1.16 5.74
N PHE A 236 -19.88 0.65 6.45
CA PHE A 236 -19.06 1.46 7.36
C PHE A 236 -18.29 2.57 6.64
N VAL A 237 -17.68 2.29 5.48
CA VAL A 237 -17.02 3.35 4.70
C VAL A 237 -18.03 4.43 4.31
N LYS A 238 -19.22 4.03 3.82
CA LYS A 238 -20.29 4.95 3.42
C LYS A 238 -20.87 5.76 4.58
N GLU A 239 -21.13 5.14 5.71
CA GLU A 239 -21.82 5.77 6.84
C GLU A 239 -20.88 6.55 7.76
N ALA A 240 -19.59 6.20 7.79
CA ALA A 240 -18.65 6.78 8.75
C ALA A 240 -17.47 7.52 8.12
N CYS A 241 -16.93 7.06 6.98
CA CYS A 241 -15.75 7.69 6.38
C CYS A 241 -16.15 8.83 5.43
N VAL A 242 -17.16 8.62 4.59
CA VAL A 242 -17.65 9.64 3.64
C VAL A 242 -18.10 10.92 4.34
N PRO A 243 -18.94 10.88 5.40
CA PRO A 243 -19.32 12.11 6.09
C PRO A 243 -18.11 12.85 6.67
N GLN A 244 -17.10 12.13 7.17
CA GLN A 244 -15.89 12.76 7.70
C GLN A 244 -15.10 13.49 6.61
N VAL A 245 -14.96 12.90 5.42
CA VAL A 245 -14.30 13.55 4.27
C VAL A 245 -15.05 14.83 3.89
N LEU A 246 -16.39 14.77 3.83
CA LEU A 246 -17.21 15.94 3.51
C LEU A 246 -17.10 17.04 4.59
N MET A 247 -17.06 16.67 5.88
CA MET A 247 -16.86 17.63 6.96
C MET A 247 -15.51 18.33 6.84
N ASN A 248 -14.43 17.59 6.60
CA ASN A 248 -13.09 18.18 6.49
C ASN A 248 -12.97 19.10 5.25
N LEU A 249 -13.60 18.72 4.13
CA LEU A 249 -13.71 19.56 2.93
C LEU A 249 -14.46 20.87 3.22
N MET A 250 -15.62 20.80 3.88
CA MET A 250 -16.41 21.96 4.24
C MET A 250 -15.65 22.89 5.18
N GLU A 251 -14.92 22.33 6.15
CA GLU A 251 -14.07 23.09 7.05
C GLU A 251 -12.93 23.79 6.31
N TYR A 252 -12.27 23.10 5.37
CA TYR A 252 -11.24 23.69 4.51
C TYR A 252 -11.79 24.89 3.73
N TYR A 253 -12.91 24.72 3.01
CA TYR A 253 -13.50 25.82 2.24
C TYR A 253 -13.93 26.99 3.13
N THR A 254 -14.47 26.71 4.32
CA THR A 254 -14.84 27.75 5.28
C THR A 254 -13.61 28.59 5.67
N ARG A 255 -12.48 27.93 5.96
CA ARG A 255 -11.22 28.62 6.29
C ARG A 255 -10.65 29.40 5.09
N ALA A 256 -10.64 28.81 3.90
CA ALA A 256 -10.14 29.45 2.69
C ALA A 256 -10.96 30.70 2.30
N ILE A 257 -12.30 30.63 2.41
CA ILE A 257 -13.19 31.78 2.20
C ILE A 257 -12.89 32.90 3.21
N HIS A 258 -12.64 32.55 4.48
CA HIS A 258 -12.28 33.52 5.52
C HIS A 258 -10.88 34.12 5.33
N ALA A 259 -9.94 33.37 4.76
CA ALA A 259 -8.58 33.82 4.51
C ALA A 259 -8.43 34.67 3.24
N LEU A 260 -9.41 34.64 2.32
CA LEU A 260 -9.33 35.27 0.98
C LEU A 260 -8.11 34.81 0.15
N GLU A 261 -7.45 33.74 0.57
CA GLU A 261 -6.30 33.13 -0.07
C GLU A 261 -6.74 31.74 -0.52
N ILE A 262 -6.93 31.58 -1.84
CA ILE A 262 -6.93 30.27 -2.48
C ILE A 262 -5.73 30.29 -3.39
N ASP A 263 -4.68 29.55 -3.01
CA ASP A 263 -3.53 29.33 -3.86
C ASP A 263 -3.94 28.41 -5.04
N GLU A 264 -3.41 28.65 -6.25
CA GLU A 264 -3.67 27.83 -7.44
C GLU A 264 -3.25 26.37 -7.22
N SER A 265 -2.26 26.13 -6.36
CA SER A 265 -1.81 24.78 -5.98
C SER A 265 -2.88 24.03 -5.16
N GLU A 266 -3.53 24.73 -4.23
CA GLU A 266 -4.59 24.18 -3.38
C GLU A 266 -5.87 23.96 -4.18
N GLU A 267 -6.18 24.82 -5.15
CA GLU A 267 -7.34 24.63 -6.03
C GLU A 267 -7.24 23.30 -6.81
N LYS A 268 -6.04 22.95 -7.31
CA LYS A 268 -5.81 21.66 -7.98
C LYS A 268 -5.96 20.47 -7.03
N LEU A 269 -5.50 20.60 -5.79
CA LEU A 269 -5.67 19.57 -4.75
C LEU A 269 -7.15 19.36 -4.43
N VAL A 270 -7.90 20.45 -4.28
CA VAL A 270 -9.34 20.43 -4.03
C VAL A 270 -10.11 19.81 -5.20
N GLN A 271 -9.79 20.18 -6.44
CA GLN A 271 -10.39 19.56 -7.63
C GLN A 271 -10.10 18.06 -7.69
N SER A 272 -8.85 17.66 -7.39
CA SER A 272 -8.45 16.26 -7.30
C SER A 272 -9.23 15.53 -6.21
N LEU A 273 -9.33 16.12 -5.02
CA LEU A 273 -10.00 15.51 -3.88
C LEU A 273 -11.51 15.40 -4.11
N CYS A 274 -12.16 16.41 -4.69
CA CYS A 274 -13.55 16.35 -5.14
C CYS A 274 -13.76 15.27 -6.22
N GLY A 275 -12.84 15.15 -7.17
CA GLY A 275 -12.86 14.11 -8.20
C GLY A 275 -12.76 12.70 -7.62
N VAL A 276 -11.83 12.48 -6.69
CA VAL A 276 -11.67 11.18 -6.00
C VAL A 276 -12.83 10.90 -5.07
N ALA A 277 -13.28 11.89 -4.27
CA ALA A 277 -14.43 11.75 -3.40
C ALA A 277 -15.71 11.42 -4.19
N SER A 278 -15.92 12.06 -5.36
CA SER A 278 -17.03 11.76 -6.25
C SER A 278 -16.95 10.34 -6.83
N LYS A 279 -15.75 9.87 -7.20
CA LYS A 279 -15.55 8.48 -7.65
C LYS A 279 -15.79 7.48 -6.52
N CYS A 280 -15.29 7.78 -5.32
CA CYS A 280 -15.53 7.01 -4.11
C CYS A 280 -17.04 6.92 -3.81
N LEU A 281 -17.75 8.05 -3.83
CA LEU A 281 -19.21 8.10 -3.66
C LEU A 281 -19.93 7.26 -4.71
N ALA A 282 -19.54 7.37 -5.98
CA ALA A 282 -20.13 6.57 -7.06
C ALA A 282 -19.89 5.05 -6.86
N LEU A 283 -18.66 4.65 -6.53
CA LEU A 283 -18.29 3.25 -6.26
C LEU A 283 -18.93 2.69 -4.98
N MET A 284 -19.31 3.55 -4.04
CA MET A 284 -20.00 3.16 -2.80
C MET A 284 -21.53 3.17 -2.91
N MET A 285 -22.07 3.78 -3.97
CA MET A 285 -23.51 3.84 -4.25
C MET A 285 -23.98 2.81 -5.30
N SER A 286 -23.07 2.23 -6.08
CA SER A 286 -23.33 1.16 -7.05
C SER A 286 -23.59 -0.20 -6.39
#